data_AF-A0A285Z4F2-F1
#
_entry.id   AF-A0A285Z4F2-F1
#
_cell.length_a   1.000
_cell.length_b   1.000
_cell.length_c   1.000
_cell.angle_alpha   90.00
_cell.angle_beta   90.00
_cell.angle_gamma   90.00
#
_symmetry.space_group_name_H-M   'P 1'
#
loop_
_entity.id
_entity.type
_entity.pdbx_description
1 polymer ?
#
loop_
_entity_poly.entity_id
_entity_poly.type
_entity_poly.pdbx_seq_one_letter_code
_entity_poly.pdbx_strand_id
1 'polypeptide(L)'
;MSHLHPHHVALIQQRLPGWLRQTSPHQREALKTHLLHSHRATRALQKALAPLQSVEAFCRPLLKDALAHWYPGVSLPPLDTTVLTERTTGHLRSRSWLEAALQNLQADTPVRLYANQDAPELEQLDTVRFVKGVRRLDLGQRYLDHLREHVDTADFRALLGEQDRAAFAAELLSARLQGHIDSRGEALGEAALAGAREVQTLSGAMRLQCGYLSLLGFPLSGALLLRLEPHGQTEPCLLYLPGDTQGALHQYSSLQAVGIALTKRLWEEPFRVYFKRFVSHAQQPAFAARLRHTLYPRYPYAALYPTPPTLEKGESFNWINRLFPSPHDLWQETLDKNARLPLDFTPWPSECFTARASNQVQTTLADAVTLAVPTAQFDAAAQTARLLGWLGVGLTVLNVASFFVPALGEVMLVVGGAQIVGEFLEGVHALNEGETEAAISHLFGVLNSLLQVAALGAVHSAVQLAGPLENWTRLPGRTGQRLWHGDLRPFTREAPWPPGTPGADGLHHWQGQPWINLEGKAMPLEKAPDSRWQLAHAKGHQRAPRLLGNGQVPWLLEHETALGVGRGQTAAAHRQQRPGGE
;
A
#
# COMPACT_ATOMS: atom_id res chain seq x y z
N MET A 1 25.13 6.79 32.18
CA MET A 1 25.85 6.42 30.94
C MET A 1 25.16 5.16 30.45
N SER A 2 24.46 5.28 29.35
CA SER A 2 23.39 4.35 28.96
C SER A 2 23.86 3.61 27.70
N HIS A 3 23.71 2.29 27.71
CA HIS A 3 24.29 1.34 26.76
C HIS A 3 23.15 0.61 26.02
N LEU A 4 23.33 0.27 24.75
CA LEU A 4 22.39 -0.64 24.09
C LEU A 4 22.27 -1.92 24.91
N HIS A 5 21.04 -2.27 25.30
CA HIS A 5 20.81 -3.46 26.11
C HIS A 5 21.33 -4.71 25.37
N PRO A 6 22.03 -5.64 26.06
CA PRO A 6 22.57 -6.87 25.45
C PRO A 6 21.55 -7.65 24.62
N HIS A 7 20.27 -7.53 24.98
CA HIS A 7 19.14 -8.15 24.30
C HIS A 7 18.85 -7.57 22.89
N HIS A 8 19.14 -6.30 22.60
CA HIS A 8 18.96 -5.72 21.26
C HIS A 8 20.06 -6.20 20.30
N VAL A 9 21.30 -6.24 20.79
CA VAL A 9 22.46 -6.76 20.03
C VAL A 9 22.25 -8.23 19.68
N ALA A 10 21.78 -9.05 20.64
CA ALA A 10 21.43 -10.45 20.40
C ALA A 10 20.32 -10.61 19.36
N LEU A 11 19.28 -9.76 19.39
CA LEU A 11 18.22 -9.77 18.39
C LEU A 11 18.75 -9.45 16.99
N ILE A 12 19.58 -8.42 16.86
CA ILE A 12 20.20 -8.04 15.58
C ILE A 12 21.08 -9.18 15.05
N GLN A 13 21.90 -9.78 15.89
CA GLN A 13 22.77 -10.90 15.51
C GLN A 13 21.95 -12.13 15.06
N GLN A 14 20.88 -12.47 15.79
CA GLN A 14 20.01 -13.60 15.47
C GLN A 14 19.29 -13.41 14.13
N ARG A 15 18.82 -12.19 13.86
CA ARG A 15 18.03 -11.84 12.66
C ARG A 15 18.89 -11.51 11.44
N LEU A 16 20.20 -11.39 11.59
CA LEU A 16 21.11 -10.99 10.52
C LEU A 16 21.04 -11.96 9.33
N PRO A 17 20.54 -11.53 8.15
CA PRO A 17 20.42 -12.39 6.98
C PRO A 17 21.76 -12.94 6.53
N GLY A 18 21.77 -14.17 5.99
CA GLY A 18 23.00 -14.85 5.55
C GLY A 18 23.79 -14.05 4.53
N TRP A 19 23.10 -13.44 3.55
CA TRP A 19 23.76 -12.60 2.54
C TRP A 19 24.42 -11.37 3.17
N LEU A 20 23.79 -10.73 4.17
CA LEU A 20 24.33 -9.53 4.82
C LEU A 20 25.59 -9.85 5.63
N ARG A 21 25.71 -11.07 6.17
CA ARG A 21 26.95 -11.53 6.84
C ARG A 21 28.13 -11.66 5.90
N GLN A 22 27.87 -11.95 4.63
CA GLN A 22 28.91 -12.17 3.61
C GLN A 22 29.35 -10.88 2.91
N THR A 23 28.67 -9.77 3.18
CA THR A 23 29.03 -8.47 2.59
C THR A 23 30.35 -7.93 3.16
N SER A 24 31.04 -7.10 2.39
CA SER A 24 32.18 -6.31 2.87
C SER A 24 31.71 -5.05 3.62
N PRO A 25 32.57 -4.43 4.47
CA PRO A 25 32.25 -3.15 5.10
C PRO A 25 31.90 -2.05 4.08
N HIS A 26 32.62 -1.99 2.96
CA HIS A 26 32.36 -1.03 1.89
C HIS A 26 30.97 -1.21 1.26
N GLN A 27 30.57 -2.45 0.97
CA GLN A 27 29.24 -2.75 0.42
C GLN A 27 28.11 -2.36 1.39
N ARG A 28 28.30 -2.59 2.70
CA ARG A 28 27.31 -2.17 3.71
C ARG A 28 27.20 -0.65 3.83
N GLU A 29 28.32 0.06 3.71
CA GLU A 29 28.33 1.52 3.73
C GLU A 29 27.65 2.12 2.50
N ALA A 30 27.91 1.56 1.32
CA ALA A 30 27.20 1.92 0.08
C ALA A 30 25.69 1.67 0.21
N LEU A 31 25.29 0.50 0.72
CA LEU A 31 23.89 0.16 0.96
C LEU A 31 23.21 1.14 1.92
N LYS A 32 23.85 1.44 3.07
CA LYS A 32 23.37 2.45 4.02
C LYS A 32 23.15 3.81 3.35
N THR A 33 24.11 4.24 2.52
CA THR A 33 24.04 5.52 1.80
C THR A 33 22.85 5.58 0.84
N HIS A 34 22.64 4.53 0.03
CA HIS A 34 21.49 4.48 -0.87
C HIS A 34 20.15 4.42 -0.13
N LEU A 35 20.07 3.67 0.98
CA LEU A 35 18.88 3.64 1.83
C LEU A 35 18.55 5.05 2.34
N LEU A 36 19.51 5.71 3.00
CA LEU A 36 19.32 7.06 3.53
C LEU A 36 18.89 8.05 2.44
N HIS A 37 19.47 7.95 1.24
CA HIS A 37 19.08 8.80 0.12
C HIS A 37 17.63 8.54 -0.31
N SER A 38 17.23 7.29 -0.49
CA SER A 38 15.84 6.91 -0.80
C SER A 38 14.86 7.43 0.25
N HIS A 39 15.22 7.37 1.53
CA HIS A 39 14.42 7.91 2.62
C HIS A 39 14.25 9.44 2.54
N ARG A 40 15.33 10.19 2.31
CA ARG A 40 15.28 11.66 2.14
C ARG A 40 14.42 12.06 0.95
N ALA A 41 14.62 11.41 -0.19
CA ALA A 41 13.84 11.69 -1.40
C ALA A 41 12.35 11.38 -1.19
N THR A 42 12.03 10.29 -0.50
CA THR A 42 10.65 9.96 -0.11
C THR A 42 10.04 11.04 0.80
N ARG A 43 10.79 11.57 1.76
CA ARG A 43 10.32 12.66 2.62
C ARG A 43 10.13 13.97 1.87
N ALA A 44 11.01 14.30 0.93
CA ALA A 44 10.85 15.49 0.08
C ALA A 44 9.55 15.41 -0.72
N LEU A 45 9.26 14.24 -1.30
CA LEU A 45 8.00 13.99 -2.00
C LEU A 45 6.78 14.09 -1.05
N GLN A 46 6.88 13.55 0.17
CA GLN A 46 5.81 13.69 1.18
C GLN A 46 5.55 15.14 1.56
N LYS A 47 6.59 15.96 1.73
CA LYS A 47 6.46 17.40 2.00
C LYS A 47 5.77 18.12 0.83
N ALA A 48 6.12 17.80 -0.41
CA ALA A 48 5.48 18.35 -1.60
C ALA A 48 3.99 17.97 -1.72
N LEU A 49 3.59 16.82 -1.15
CA LEU A 49 2.21 16.36 -1.15
C LEU A 49 1.38 16.80 0.06
N ALA A 50 2.00 17.40 1.08
CA ALA A 50 1.31 17.85 2.28
C ALA A 50 0.13 18.82 2.03
N PRO A 51 0.17 19.72 1.02
CA PRO A 51 -0.96 20.60 0.71
C PRO A 51 -2.14 19.88 0.01
N LEU A 52 -1.91 18.67 -0.52
CA LEU A 52 -2.91 17.95 -1.29
C LEU A 52 -4.03 17.43 -0.38
N GLN A 53 -5.22 18.01 -0.54
CA GLN A 53 -6.43 17.54 0.14
C GLN A 53 -6.98 16.25 -0.48
N SER A 54 -7.64 15.43 0.35
CA SER A 54 -8.43 14.31 -0.17
C SER A 54 -9.63 14.81 -0.97
N VAL A 55 -10.12 13.97 -1.88
CA VAL A 55 -11.32 14.29 -2.67
C VAL A 55 -12.50 14.68 -1.78
N GLU A 56 -12.66 14.00 -0.64
CA GLU A 56 -13.69 14.32 0.32
C GLU A 56 -13.43 15.66 1.03
N ALA A 57 -12.22 15.86 1.57
CA ALA A 57 -11.86 17.08 2.29
C ALA A 57 -11.97 18.33 1.40
N PHE A 58 -11.66 18.19 0.10
CA PHE A 58 -11.77 19.25 -0.89
C PHE A 58 -13.21 19.48 -1.35
N CYS A 59 -13.94 18.41 -1.72
CA CYS A 59 -15.24 18.56 -2.38
C CYS A 59 -16.42 18.77 -1.41
N ARG A 60 -16.35 18.22 -0.20
CA ARG A 60 -17.40 18.33 0.81
C ARG A 60 -17.74 19.79 1.17
N PRO A 61 -16.79 20.67 1.54
CA PRO A 61 -17.11 22.06 1.84
C PRO A 61 -17.69 22.79 0.62
N LEU A 62 -17.15 22.55 -0.59
CA LEU A 62 -17.65 23.14 -1.83
C LEU A 62 -19.11 22.76 -2.10
N LEU A 63 -19.48 21.49 -1.90
CA LEU A 63 -20.86 21.04 -2.05
C LEU A 63 -21.77 21.64 -0.98
N LYS A 64 -21.32 21.68 0.28
CA LYS A 64 -22.09 22.25 1.39
C LYS A 64 -22.43 23.72 1.14
N ASP A 65 -21.45 24.52 0.73
CA ASP A 65 -21.64 25.94 0.44
C ASP A 65 -22.55 26.15 -0.78
N ALA A 66 -22.39 25.32 -1.81
CA ALA A 66 -23.23 25.37 -2.99
C ALA A 66 -24.69 25.01 -2.67
N LEU A 67 -24.93 23.99 -1.84
CA LEU A 67 -26.27 23.60 -1.41
C LEU A 67 -26.97 24.71 -0.60
N ALA A 68 -26.26 25.37 0.30
CA ALA A 68 -26.77 26.52 1.05
C ALA A 68 -27.20 27.67 0.11
N HIS A 69 -26.49 27.85 -1.00
CA HIS A 69 -26.85 28.82 -2.04
C HIS A 69 -28.04 28.36 -2.90
N TRP A 70 -28.15 27.07 -3.23
CA TRP A 70 -29.25 26.54 -4.06
C TRP A 70 -30.59 26.52 -3.32
N TYR A 71 -30.56 26.33 -1.99
CA TYR A 71 -31.73 26.21 -1.12
C TYR A 71 -31.66 27.18 0.06
N PRO A 72 -31.73 28.50 -0.19
CA PRO A 72 -31.65 29.49 0.88
C PRO A 72 -32.80 29.35 1.87
N GLY A 73 -32.50 29.40 3.16
CA GLY A 73 -33.50 29.30 4.23
C GLY A 73 -34.04 27.89 4.51
N VAL A 74 -33.54 26.87 3.81
CA VAL A 74 -33.89 25.46 4.08
C VAL A 74 -32.86 24.84 5.01
N SER A 75 -33.32 24.22 6.10
CA SER A 75 -32.45 23.42 6.96
C SER A 75 -32.08 22.10 6.25
N LEU A 76 -30.81 21.95 5.88
CA LEU A 76 -30.31 20.78 5.16
C LEU A 76 -29.71 19.74 6.12
N PRO A 77 -29.93 18.43 5.87
CA PRO A 77 -29.32 17.36 6.66
C PRO A 77 -27.78 17.34 6.52
N PRO A 78 -27.06 16.76 7.49
CA PRO A 78 -25.63 16.50 7.36
C PRO A 78 -25.35 15.61 6.14
N LEU A 79 -24.38 15.98 5.30
CA LEU A 79 -24.07 15.25 4.05
C LEU A 79 -23.77 13.76 4.25
N ASP A 80 -23.23 13.38 5.41
CA ASP A 80 -22.88 11.99 5.76
C ASP A 80 -24.06 11.04 5.86
N THR A 81 -25.24 11.58 6.21
CA THR A 81 -26.43 10.75 6.37
C THR A 81 -27.26 10.72 5.10
N THR A 82 -27.04 11.65 4.18
CA THR A 82 -27.91 11.85 3.02
C THR A 82 -27.94 10.66 2.08
N VAL A 83 -29.10 10.45 1.47
CA VAL A 83 -29.28 9.45 0.41
C VAL A 83 -29.94 10.12 -0.78
N LEU A 84 -29.41 9.82 -1.96
CA LEU A 84 -30.00 10.11 -3.26
C LEU A 84 -30.34 8.78 -3.91
N THR A 85 -31.58 8.65 -4.39
CA THR A 85 -31.95 7.53 -5.27
C THR A 85 -32.17 8.01 -6.69
N GLU A 86 -31.64 7.26 -7.64
CA GLU A 86 -31.79 7.52 -9.07
C GLU A 86 -32.33 6.27 -9.78
N ARG A 87 -33.26 6.48 -10.70
CA ARG A 87 -33.80 5.39 -11.52
C ARG A 87 -33.12 5.40 -12.89
N THR A 88 -32.30 4.38 -13.13
CA THR A 88 -31.67 4.13 -14.44
C THR A 88 -32.42 3.00 -15.17
N THR A 89 -32.15 2.76 -16.44
CA THR A 89 -32.76 1.67 -17.23
C THR A 89 -32.53 0.31 -16.57
N GLY A 90 -33.52 -0.14 -15.79
CA GLY A 90 -33.54 -1.46 -15.13
C GLY A 90 -33.10 -1.51 -13.66
N HIS A 91 -32.48 -0.45 -13.10
CA HIS A 91 -31.95 -0.49 -11.73
C HIS A 91 -32.19 0.82 -10.96
N LEU A 92 -32.69 0.68 -9.72
CA LEU A 92 -32.67 1.73 -8.71
C LEU A 92 -31.29 1.75 -8.07
N ARG A 93 -30.67 2.93 -8.00
CA ARG A 93 -29.38 3.13 -7.33
C ARG A 93 -29.55 4.08 -6.17
N SER A 94 -28.85 3.80 -5.08
CA SER A 94 -28.80 4.64 -3.89
C SER A 94 -27.35 5.00 -3.57
N ARG A 95 -27.08 6.27 -3.30
CA ARG A 95 -25.75 6.80 -2.96
C ARG A 95 -25.86 8.07 -2.13
N SER A 96 -24.80 8.53 -1.48
CA SER A 96 -24.84 9.82 -0.78
C SER A 96 -24.93 11.00 -1.77
N TRP A 97 -25.36 12.18 -1.29
CA TRP A 97 -25.38 13.38 -2.13
C TRP A 97 -23.99 13.77 -2.61
N LEU A 98 -22.97 13.59 -1.76
CA LEU A 98 -21.57 13.84 -2.11
C LEU A 98 -21.10 12.87 -3.19
N GLU A 99 -21.40 11.57 -3.07
CA GLU A 99 -21.08 10.59 -4.12
C GLU A 99 -21.75 10.92 -5.44
N ALA A 100 -23.03 11.30 -5.41
CA ALA A 100 -23.74 11.73 -6.61
C ALA A 100 -23.11 12.97 -7.25
N ALA A 101 -22.66 13.92 -6.43
CA ALA A 101 -22.00 15.12 -6.93
C ALA A 101 -20.60 14.85 -7.50
N LEU A 102 -19.81 13.98 -6.84
CA LEU A 102 -18.50 13.55 -7.31
C LEU A 102 -18.58 12.75 -8.61
N GLN A 103 -19.52 11.83 -8.70
CA GLN A 103 -19.73 11.02 -9.90
C GLN A 103 -20.52 11.77 -10.98
N ASN A 104 -21.05 12.96 -10.67
CA ASN A 104 -21.92 13.71 -11.54
C ASN A 104 -23.25 12.99 -11.85
N LEU A 105 -24.16 13.72 -12.49
CA LEU A 105 -25.52 13.28 -12.81
C LEU A 105 -25.84 13.61 -14.27
N GLN A 106 -26.61 12.74 -14.95
CA GLN A 106 -27.16 13.06 -16.27
C GLN A 106 -28.21 14.16 -16.10
N ALA A 107 -28.30 15.07 -17.07
CA ALA A 107 -29.12 16.28 -16.97
C ALA A 107 -30.60 16.01 -16.68
N ASP A 108 -31.14 14.90 -17.22
CA ASP A 108 -32.56 14.55 -17.13
C ASP A 108 -32.81 13.32 -16.24
N THR A 109 -31.85 12.94 -15.39
CA THR A 109 -32.04 11.81 -14.47
C THR A 109 -33.10 12.17 -13.43
N PRO A 110 -34.18 11.37 -13.28
CA PRO A 110 -35.09 11.53 -12.16
C PRO A 110 -34.38 11.06 -10.89
N VAL A 111 -34.19 11.99 -9.95
CA VAL A 111 -33.60 11.74 -8.64
C VAL A 111 -34.59 12.04 -7.53
N ARG A 112 -34.44 11.35 -6.41
CA ARG A 112 -35.14 11.62 -5.15
C ARG A 112 -34.12 11.81 -4.03
N LEU A 113 -34.40 12.75 -3.13
CA LEU A 113 -33.48 13.18 -2.08
C LEU A 113 -34.05 12.86 -0.71
N TYR A 114 -33.21 12.27 0.15
CA TYR A 114 -33.58 11.84 1.50
C TYR A 114 -32.54 12.30 2.50
N ALA A 115 -32.98 12.61 3.72
CA ALA A 115 -32.09 12.96 4.83
C ALA A 115 -31.26 11.77 5.34
N ASN A 116 -31.83 10.56 5.24
CA ASN A 116 -31.22 9.27 5.52
C ASN A 116 -32.04 8.12 4.89
N GLN A 117 -31.61 6.86 5.05
CA GLN A 117 -32.24 5.69 4.43
C GLN A 117 -33.70 5.45 4.85
N ASP A 118 -34.06 5.86 6.07
CA ASP A 118 -35.39 5.62 6.66
C ASP A 118 -36.28 6.87 6.66
N ALA A 119 -35.73 8.01 6.25
CA ALA A 119 -36.43 9.28 6.22
C ALA A 119 -37.40 9.37 5.02
N PRO A 120 -38.50 10.13 5.14
CA PRO A 120 -39.31 10.47 3.98
C PRO A 120 -38.51 11.31 2.97
N GLU A 121 -39.00 11.34 1.74
CA GLU A 121 -38.44 12.19 0.69
C GLU A 121 -38.52 13.67 1.08
N LEU A 122 -37.46 14.42 0.78
CA LEU A 122 -37.40 15.86 1.02
C LEU A 122 -38.09 16.61 -0.12
N GLU A 123 -39.42 16.54 -0.16
CA GLU A 123 -40.25 17.14 -1.21
C GLU A 123 -40.07 18.67 -1.34
N GLN A 124 -39.61 19.33 -0.29
CA GLN A 124 -39.29 20.77 -0.30
C GLN A 124 -38.07 21.12 -1.16
N LEU A 125 -37.26 20.13 -1.58
CA LEU A 125 -36.07 20.35 -2.41
C LEU A 125 -36.39 20.13 -3.89
N ASP A 126 -36.21 21.18 -4.68
CA ASP A 126 -36.25 21.08 -6.15
C ASP A 126 -35.09 20.21 -6.66
N THR A 127 -35.40 18.98 -7.09
CA THR A 127 -34.43 18.00 -7.58
C THR A 127 -33.83 18.37 -8.93
N VAL A 128 -34.55 19.11 -9.78
CA VAL A 128 -34.02 19.63 -11.05
C VAL A 128 -32.96 20.68 -10.79
N ARG A 129 -33.18 21.55 -9.79
CA ARG A 129 -32.18 22.50 -9.33
C ARG A 129 -30.95 21.79 -8.76
N PHE A 130 -31.12 20.72 -8.00
CA PHE A 130 -30.00 19.92 -7.48
C PHE A 130 -29.13 19.39 -8.62
N VAL A 131 -29.73 18.71 -9.60
CA VAL A 131 -29.01 18.12 -10.74
C VAL A 131 -28.27 19.19 -11.54
N LYS A 132 -28.93 20.31 -11.88
CA LYS A 132 -28.30 21.44 -12.58
C LYS A 132 -27.18 22.07 -11.75
N GLY A 133 -27.40 22.22 -10.45
CA GLY A 133 -26.42 22.75 -9.50
C GLY A 133 -25.16 21.90 -9.45
N VAL A 134 -25.30 20.58 -9.28
CA VAL A 134 -24.19 19.61 -9.29
C VAL A 134 -23.40 19.69 -10.59
N ARG A 135 -24.08 19.65 -11.75
CA ARG A 135 -23.43 19.73 -13.06
C ARG A 135 -22.69 21.05 -13.28
N ARG A 136 -23.21 22.16 -12.75
CA ARG A 136 -22.57 23.48 -12.86
C ARG A 136 -21.42 23.65 -11.86
N LEU A 137 -21.53 23.05 -10.67
CA LEU A 137 -20.48 23.05 -9.67
C LEU A 137 -19.25 22.29 -10.18
N ASP A 138 -19.47 21.17 -10.88
CA ASP A 138 -18.44 20.33 -11.49
C ASP A 138 -17.29 19.99 -10.53
N LEU A 139 -17.63 19.30 -9.43
CA LEU A 139 -16.65 18.85 -8.44
C LEU A 139 -15.55 17.98 -9.06
N GLY A 140 -15.89 17.22 -10.11
CA GLY A 140 -14.93 16.44 -10.89
C GLY A 140 -13.83 17.29 -11.51
N GLN A 141 -14.21 18.33 -12.26
CA GLN A 141 -13.24 19.23 -12.88
C GLN A 141 -12.44 20.01 -11.82
N ARG A 142 -13.12 20.54 -10.79
CA ARG A 142 -12.44 21.31 -9.72
C ARG A 142 -11.41 20.47 -8.98
N TYR A 143 -11.72 19.21 -8.67
CA TYR A 143 -10.77 18.33 -8.00
C TYR A 143 -9.61 17.94 -8.92
N LEU A 144 -9.87 17.71 -10.20
CA LEU A 144 -8.81 17.45 -11.18
C LEU A 144 -7.84 18.65 -11.30
N ASP A 145 -8.35 19.87 -11.29
CA ASP A 145 -7.53 21.08 -11.32
C ASP A 145 -6.70 21.25 -10.04
N HIS A 146 -7.31 20.98 -8.86
CA HIS A 146 -6.58 20.91 -7.58
C HIS A 146 -5.44 19.89 -7.61
N LEU A 147 -5.66 18.71 -8.18
CA LEU A 147 -4.58 17.72 -8.35
C LEU A 147 -3.47 18.26 -9.25
N ARG A 148 -3.82 18.78 -10.44
CA ARG A 148 -2.85 19.28 -11.42
C ARG A 148 -1.96 20.39 -10.86
N GLU A 149 -2.54 21.31 -10.09
CA GLU A 149 -1.80 22.40 -9.44
C GLU A 149 -0.64 21.89 -8.57
N HIS A 150 -0.78 20.71 -7.97
CA HIS A 150 0.21 20.14 -7.06
C HIS A 150 1.10 19.07 -7.71
N VAL A 151 0.54 18.24 -8.59
CA VAL A 151 1.23 17.03 -9.10
C VAL A 151 1.65 17.12 -10.56
N ASP A 152 1.07 18.04 -11.34
CA ASP A 152 1.39 18.19 -12.77
C ASP A 152 2.43 19.29 -13.02
N THR A 153 3.38 19.43 -12.10
CA THR A 153 4.45 20.44 -12.15
C THR A 153 5.81 19.81 -12.46
N ALA A 154 6.72 20.58 -13.05
CA ALA A 154 8.07 20.12 -13.34
C ALA A 154 8.84 19.75 -12.06
N ASP A 155 8.69 20.56 -11.01
CA ASP A 155 9.33 20.33 -9.70
C ASP A 155 8.83 19.04 -9.06
N PHE A 156 7.52 18.79 -9.10
CA PHE A 156 6.95 17.55 -8.57
C PHE A 156 7.46 16.33 -9.33
N ARG A 157 7.49 16.38 -10.67
CA ARG A 157 8.04 15.29 -11.50
C ARG A 157 9.52 15.06 -11.24
N ALA A 158 10.30 16.12 -10.97
CA ALA A 158 11.71 16.01 -10.62
C ALA A 158 11.90 15.32 -9.26
N LEU A 159 11.13 15.73 -8.23
CA LEU A 159 11.14 15.06 -6.92
C LEU A 159 10.75 13.59 -7.03
N LEU A 160 9.75 13.29 -7.84
CA LEU A 160 9.28 11.94 -8.11
C LEU A 160 10.35 11.08 -8.80
N GLY A 161 11.00 11.64 -9.84
CA GLY A 161 12.10 10.98 -10.54
C GLY A 161 13.30 10.73 -9.64
N GLU A 162 13.66 11.68 -8.77
CA GLU A 162 14.75 11.51 -7.81
C GLU A 162 14.43 10.42 -6.77
N GLN A 163 13.20 10.40 -6.27
CA GLN A 163 12.76 9.35 -5.36
C GLN A 163 12.82 7.96 -6.01
N ASP A 164 12.32 7.82 -7.24
CA ASP A 164 12.34 6.54 -7.96
C ASP A 164 13.77 6.08 -8.25
N ARG A 165 14.64 7.01 -8.65
CA ARG A 165 16.07 6.77 -8.88
C ARG A 165 16.80 6.32 -7.61
N ALA A 166 16.59 7.04 -6.50
CA ALA A 166 17.20 6.71 -5.22
C ALA A 166 16.71 5.35 -4.68
N ALA A 167 15.42 5.05 -4.81
CA ALA A 167 14.83 3.77 -4.45
C ALA A 167 15.39 2.63 -5.32
N PHE A 168 15.47 2.83 -6.64
CA PHE A 168 16.03 1.87 -7.58
C PHE A 168 17.50 1.56 -7.26
N ALA A 169 18.32 2.56 -6.92
CA ALA A 169 19.72 2.36 -6.56
C ALA A 169 19.89 1.48 -5.31
N ALA A 170 19.08 1.73 -4.27
CA ALA A 170 19.08 0.88 -3.07
C ALA A 170 18.67 -0.57 -3.39
N GLU A 171 17.63 -0.75 -4.20
CA GLU A 171 17.16 -2.08 -4.62
C GLU A 171 18.15 -2.79 -5.53
N LEU A 172 18.86 -2.08 -6.41
CA LEU A 172 19.85 -2.65 -7.33
C LEU A 172 21.01 -3.26 -6.55
N LEU A 173 21.59 -2.49 -5.62
CA LEU A 173 22.65 -2.98 -4.77
C LEU A 173 22.16 -4.11 -3.87
N SER A 174 20.96 -3.99 -3.30
CA SER A 174 20.35 -5.05 -2.49
C SER A 174 20.20 -6.36 -3.29
N ALA A 175 19.65 -6.29 -4.51
CA ALA A 175 19.48 -7.44 -5.39
C ALA A 175 20.82 -8.07 -5.78
N ARG A 176 21.86 -7.26 -5.99
CA ARG A 176 23.21 -7.74 -6.27
C ARG A 176 23.81 -8.49 -5.09
N LEU A 177 23.72 -7.92 -3.88
CA LEU A 177 24.24 -8.51 -2.65
C LEU A 177 23.47 -9.78 -2.25
N GLN A 178 22.18 -9.87 -2.57
CA GLN A 178 21.37 -11.08 -2.39
C GLN A 178 21.61 -12.15 -3.46
N GLY A 179 22.31 -11.82 -4.55
CA GLY A 179 22.54 -12.74 -5.67
C GLY A 179 21.33 -12.92 -6.60
N HIS A 180 20.34 -12.03 -6.53
CA HIS A 180 19.20 -12.02 -7.46
C HIS A 180 19.58 -11.57 -8.88
N ILE A 181 20.71 -10.87 -9.00
CA ILE A 181 21.25 -10.39 -10.27
C ILE A 181 22.76 -10.66 -10.37
N ASP A 182 23.22 -10.94 -11.59
CA ASP A 182 24.64 -11.05 -11.93
C ASP A 182 25.24 -9.68 -12.30
N SER A 183 26.53 -9.65 -12.65
CA SER A 183 27.22 -8.41 -13.06
C SER A 183 26.66 -7.77 -14.33
N ARG A 184 26.00 -8.54 -15.21
CA ARG A 184 25.34 -8.00 -16.40
C ARG A 184 24.04 -7.31 -16.03
N GLY A 185 23.26 -7.91 -15.13
CA GLY A 185 22.06 -7.28 -14.56
C GLY A 185 22.41 -5.99 -13.82
N GLU A 186 23.47 -6.01 -13.02
CA GLU A 186 24.01 -4.83 -12.33
C GLU A 186 24.42 -3.73 -13.32
N ALA A 187 25.18 -4.07 -14.37
CA ALA A 187 25.59 -3.12 -15.40
C ALA A 187 24.40 -2.45 -16.13
N LEU A 188 23.31 -3.18 -16.38
CA LEU A 188 22.07 -2.59 -16.93
C LEU A 188 21.44 -1.57 -15.98
N GLY A 189 21.36 -1.92 -14.70
CA GLY A 189 20.82 -1.03 -13.67
C GLY A 189 21.67 0.21 -13.47
N GLU A 190 23.00 0.06 -13.40
CA GLU A 190 23.95 1.17 -13.27
C GLU A 190 23.93 2.07 -14.52
N ALA A 191 23.77 1.50 -15.71
CA ALA A 191 23.61 2.29 -16.93
C ALA A 191 22.31 3.12 -16.92
N ALA A 192 21.20 2.53 -16.45
CA ALA A 192 19.95 3.28 -16.26
C ALA A 192 20.12 4.40 -15.22
N LEU A 193 20.76 4.11 -14.08
CA LEU A 193 21.12 5.13 -13.09
C LEU A 193 22.05 6.19 -13.70
N ALA A 194 23.01 5.86 -14.56
CA ALA A 194 23.85 6.86 -15.21
C ALA A 194 23.11 7.71 -16.26
N GLY A 195 21.86 7.38 -16.61
CA GLY A 195 21.15 7.98 -17.74
C GLY A 195 21.79 7.62 -19.09
N ALA A 196 22.54 6.52 -19.13
CA ALA A 196 23.22 6.07 -20.33
C ALA A 196 22.22 5.55 -21.37
N ARG A 197 22.48 5.84 -22.65
CA ARG A 197 21.68 5.31 -23.77
C ARG A 197 22.21 3.99 -24.31
N GLU A 198 23.43 3.64 -23.96
CA GLU A 198 24.13 2.46 -24.46
C GLU A 198 24.90 1.79 -23.31
N VAL A 199 25.01 0.48 -23.40
CA VAL A 199 25.79 -0.36 -22.48
C VAL A 199 26.83 -1.09 -23.29
N GLN A 200 28.07 -1.06 -22.83
CA GLN A 200 29.13 -1.84 -23.43
C GLN A 200 28.96 -3.32 -23.08
N THR A 201 28.80 -4.16 -24.09
CA THR A 201 28.70 -5.61 -23.96
C THR A 201 29.87 -6.30 -24.65
N LEU A 202 30.00 -7.61 -24.45
CA LEU A 202 30.96 -8.44 -25.19
C LEU A 202 30.72 -8.38 -26.71
N SER A 203 29.50 -8.08 -27.14
CA SER A 203 29.10 -7.95 -28.55
C SER A 203 29.20 -6.51 -29.08
N GLY A 204 29.73 -5.58 -28.29
CA GLY A 204 29.82 -4.14 -28.62
C GLY A 204 28.84 -3.28 -27.84
N ALA A 205 28.77 -1.99 -28.21
CA ALA A 205 27.83 -1.04 -27.63
C ALA A 205 26.41 -1.39 -28.06
N MET A 206 25.54 -1.69 -27.09
CA MET A 206 24.14 -2.00 -27.34
C MET A 206 23.26 -0.93 -26.72
N ARG A 207 22.17 -0.56 -27.41
CA ARG A 207 21.26 0.47 -26.93
C ARG A 207 20.46 -0.03 -25.73
N LEU A 208 20.48 0.74 -24.65
CA LEU A 208 19.62 0.53 -23.47
C LEU A 208 18.21 1.01 -23.77
N GLN A 209 17.24 0.13 -23.55
CA GLN A 209 15.82 0.46 -23.62
C GLN A 209 15.21 0.33 -22.22
N CYS A 210 14.57 1.42 -21.80
CA CYS A 210 13.73 1.48 -20.61
C CYS A 210 12.28 1.61 -21.05
N GLY A 211 11.35 0.97 -20.36
CA GLY A 211 9.95 1.05 -20.74
C GLY A 211 9.00 0.38 -19.76
N TYR A 212 7.72 0.49 -20.07
CA TYR A 212 6.66 -0.17 -19.31
C TYR A 212 6.27 -1.49 -19.97
N LEU A 213 5.67 -2.34 -19.15
CA LEU A 213 5.07 -3.61 -19.56
C LEU A 213 3.57 -3.45 -19.71
N SER A 214 2.98 -4.17 -20.65
CA SER A 214 1.54 -4.38 -20.72
C SER A 214 1.23 -5.86 -20.53
N LEU A 215 0.35 -6.19 -19.59
CA LEU A 215 -0.07 -7.58 -19.32
C LEU A 215 -1.54 -7.72 -19.69
N LEU A 216 -1.88 -8.70 -20.53
CA LEU A 216 -3.25 -8.89 -21.05
C LEU A 216 -3.81 -7.63 -21.76
N GLY A 217 -2.93 -6.79 -22.32
CA GLY A 217 -3.27 -5.51 -22.94
C GLY A 217 -3.47 -4.34 -21.95
N PHE A 218 -3.24 -4.55 -20.65
CA PHE A 218 -3.32 -3.49 -19.64
C PHE A 218 -1.92 -2.96 -19.28
N PRO A 219 -1.66 -1.65 -19.42
CA PRO A 219 -0.35 -1.07 -19.07
C PRO A 219 -0.10 -1.13 -17.57
N LEU A 220 1.09 -1.61 -17.20
CA LEU A 220 1.56 -1.73 -15.83
C LEU A 220 2.24 -0.43 -15.40
N SER A 221 1.48 0.44 -14.75
CA SER A 221 1.96 1.71 -14.18
C SER A 221 2.84 1.45 -12.96
N GLY A 222 4.08 1.89 -13.00
CA GLY A 222 5.02 1.74 -11.89
C GLY A 222 5.90 0.48 -11.98
N ALA A 223 5.67 -0.44 -12.91
CA ALA A 223 6.68 -1.44 -13.26
C ALA A 223 7.69 -0.83 -14.24
N LEU A 224 8.95 -1.28 -14.19
CA LEU A 224 9.99 -0.86 -15.13
C LEU A 224 10.72 -2.09 -15.65
N LEU A 225 10.89 -2.16 -16.97
CA LEU A 225 11.75 -3.14 -17.61
C LEU A 225 12.94 -2.45 -18.28
N LEU A 226 14.14 -2.94 -18.00
CA LEU A 226 15.37 -2.58 -18.71
C LEU A 226 15.80 -3.74 -19.61
N ARG A 227 16.20 -3.46 -20.84
CA ARG A 227 16.78 -4.44 -21.78
C ARG A 227 17.70 -3.77 -22.79
N LEU A 228 18.43 -4.58 -23.57
CA LEU A 228 19.28 -4.12 -24.67
C LEU A 228 18.65 -4.41 -26.04
N GLU A 229 19.07 -3.70 -27.08
CA GLU A 229 18.68 -3.92 -28.50
C GLU A 229 19.88 -4.47 -29.31
N PRO A 230 19.75 -5.46 -30.24
CA PRO A 230 18.55 -5.87 -30.99
C PRO A 230 18.04 -7.33 -30.80
N HIS A 231 16.70 -7.44 -30.91
CA HIS A 231 15.82 -8.52 -30.40
C HIS A 231 16.21 -9.96 -30.80
N GLY A 232 17.04 -10.60 -29.98
CA GLY A 232 17.26 -12.06 -29.99
C GLY A 232 16.40 -12.83 -28.98
N GLN A 233 16.38 -14.17 -29.06
CA GLN A 233 15.64 -15.01 -28.10
C GLN A 233 16.21 -14.97 -26.65
N THR A 234 17.43 -14.48 -26.48
CA THR A 234 18.15 -14.42 -25.19
C THR A 234 18.75 -13.04 -24.96
N GLU A 235 17.93 -12.08 -24.56
CA GLU A 235 18.36 -10.76 -24.12
C GLU A 235 18.12 -10.60 -22.62
N PRO A 236 19.18 -10.39 -21.80
CA PRO A 236 19.00 -10.21 -20.38
C PRO A 236 18.12 -8.98 -20.13
N CYS A 237 17.03 -9.20 -19.43
CA CYS A 237 16.09 -8.17 -19.02
C CYS A 237 16.17 -8.01 -17.51
N LEU A 238 16.09 -6.78 -17.03
CA LEU A 238 15.96 -6.49 -15.61
C LEU A 238 14.55 -5.95 -15.35
N LEU A 239 13.77 -6.70 -14.59
CA LEU A 239 12.42 -6.31 -14.19
C LEU A 239 12.45 -5.70 -12.81
N TYR A 240 11.94 -4.48 -12.69
CA TYR A 240 11.73 -3.77 -11.44
C TYR A 240 10.25 -3.75 -11.07
N LEU A 241 9.93 -4.37 -9.94
CA LEU A 241 8.63 -4.35 -9.26
C LEU A 241 8.81 -3.79 -7.85
N PRO A 242 8.69 -2.46 -7.66
CA PRO A 242 8.99 -1.78 -6.40
C PRO A 242 8.21 -2.33 -5.19
N GLY A 243 8.86 -2.89 -4.17
CA GLY A 243 8.17 -3.32 -2.93
C GLY A 243 7.65 -4.75 -2.97
N ASP A 244 8.12 -5.52 -3.95
CA ASP A 244 7.93 -6.97 -3.99
C ASP A 244 8.60 -7.63 -2.77
N THR A 245 7.88 -8.49 -2.07
CA THR A 245 8.40 -9.17 -0.89
C THR A 245 9.47 -10.20 -1.22
N GLN A 246 9.56 -10.65 -2.47
CA GLN A 246 10.59 -11.58 -2.95
C GLN A 246 11.82 -10.85 -3.53
N GLY A 247 11.86 -9.52 -3.44
CA GLY A 247 12.91 -8.67 -3.99
C GLY A 247 12.40 -7.83 -5.16
N ALA A 248 12.70 -6.53 -5.16
CA ALA A 248 12.11 -5.64 -6.16
C ALA A 248 12.72 -5.80 -7.56
N LEU A 249 13.95 -6.28 -7.67
CA LEU A 249 14.67 -6.46 -8.93
C LEU A 249 14.97 -7.92 -9.21
N HIS A 250 14.58 -8.38 -10.40
CA HIS A 250 14.86 -9.72 -10.89
C HIS A 250 15.40 -9.69 -12.31
N GLN A 251 16.44 -10.49 -12.55
CA GLN A 251 17.02 -10.67 -13.87
C GLN A 251 16.39 -11.88 -14.58
N TYR A 252 16.07 -11.70 -15.86
CA TYR A 252 15.53 -12.74 -16.73
C TYR A 252 16.34 -12.83 -18.01
N SER A 253 16.32 -14.00 -18.65
CA SER A 253 17.03 -14.23 -19.91
C SER A 253 16.34 -13.64 -21.15
N SER A 254 15.04 -13.30 -21.05
CA SER A 254 14.25 -12.70 -22.13
C SER A 254 12.91 -12.16 -21.64
N LEU A 255 12.21 -11.37 -22.45
CA LEU A 255 10.84 -10.93 -22.19
C LEU A 255 9.86 -12.11 -22.07
N GLN A 256 10.08 -13.19 -22.82
CA GLN A 256 9.26 -14.41 -22.71
C GLN A 256 9.43 -15.07 -21.33
N ALA A 257 10.66 -15.10 -20.82
CA ALA A 257 10.94 -15.62 -19.48
C ALA A 257 10.27 -14.77 -18.38
N VAL A 258 10.21 -13.44 -18.56
CA VAL A 258 9.42 -12.54 -17.70
C VAL A 258 7.94 -12.95 -17.70
N GLY A 259 7.33 -13.13 -18.87
CA GLY A 259 5.93 -13.52 -18.99
C GLY A 259 5.60 -14.84 -18.30
N ILE A 260 6.47 -15.85 -18.44
CA ILE A 260 6.31 -17.15 -17.77
C ILE A 260 6.42 -16.98 -16.24
N ALA A 261 7.42 -16.23 -15.76
CA ALA A 261 7.62 -16.01 -14.33
C ALA A 261 6.46 -15.24 -13.69
N LEU A 262 6.00 -14.15 -14.32
CA LEU A 262 4.85 -13.37 -13.85
C LEU A 262 3.57 -14.20 -13.84
N THR A 263 3.31 -14.97 -14.90
CA THR A 263 2.13 -15.85 -14.96
C THR A 263 2.10 -16.83 -13.79
N LYS A 264 3.23 -17.48 -13.51
CA LYS A 264 3.36 -18.42 -12.38
C LYS A 264 3.11 -17.72 -11.03
N ARG A 265 3.67 -16.53 -10.82
CA ARG A 265 3.49 -15.79 -9.57
C ARG A 265 2.03 -15.34 -9.37
N LEU A 266 1.31 -15.03 -10.44
CA LEU A 266 -0.10 -14.63 -10.39
C LEU A 266 -1.06 -15.78 -10.04
N TRP A 267 -0.59 -17.02 -9.94
CA TRP A 267 -1.35 -18.13 -9.33
C TRP A 267 -1.57 -17.93 -7.83
N GLU A 268 -0.67 -17.21 -7.17
CA GLU A 268 -0.71 -16.96 -5.73
C GLU A 268 -1.57 -15.73 -5.42
N GLU A 269 -2.56 -15.91 -4.54
CA GLU A 269 -3.44 -14.82 -4.12
C GLU A 269 -2.69 -13.61 -3.51
N PRO A 270 -1.69 -13.81 -2.60
CA PRO A 270 -0.95 -12.68 -2.05
C PRO A 270 -0.25 -11.85 -3.12
N PHE A 271 0.30 -12.49 -4.16
CA PHE A 271 0.93 -11.79 -5.26
C PHE A 271 -0.08 -11.07 -6.13
N ARG A 272 -1.28 -11.63 -6.38
CA ARG A 272 -2.35 -10.90 -7.09
C ARG A 272 -2.78 -9.63 -6.35
N VAL A 273 -2.91 -9.71 -5.03
CA VAL A 273 -3.29 -8.56 -4.18
C VAL A 273 -2.23 -7.47 -4.24
N TYR A 274 -0.95 -7.83 -4.25
CA TYR A 274 0.17 -6.91 -4.47
C TYR A 274 0.21 -6.36 -5.89
N PHE A 275 0.04 -7.21 -6.90
CA PHE A 275 0.24 -6.90 -8.30
C PHE A 275 -0.83 -5.97 -8.86
N LYS A 276 -2.07 -6.02 -8.32
CA LYS A 276 -3.20 -5.19 -8.76
C LYS A 276 -2.87 -3.70 -8.83
N ARG A 277 -1.91 -3.25 -8.00
CA ARG A 277 -1.54 -1.86 -7.87
C ARG A 277 -0.78 -1.28 -9.06
N PHE A 278 -0.15 -2.15 -9.85
CA PHE A 278 0.45 -1.76 -11.12
C PHE A 278 -0.61 -1.50 -12.20
N VAL A 279 -1.87 -1.85 -11.94
CA VAL A 279 -2.96 -1.60 -12.87
C VAL A 279 -3.74 -0.37 -12.40
N SER A 280 -3.93 0.58 -13.32
CA SER A 280 -4.77 1.76 -13.13
C SER A 280 -6.07 1.38 -12.44
N HIS A 281 -6.46 2.14 -11.41
CA HIS A 281 -7.65 1.85 -10.61
C HIS A 281 -8.91 1.71 -11.48
N ALA A 282 -9.00 2.53 -12.53
CA ALA A 282 -10.06 2.46 -13.54
C ALA A 282 -10.18 1.09 -14.22
N GLN A 283 -9.05 0.43 -14.43
CA GLN A 283 -8.91 -0.80 -15.22
C GLN A 283 -8.91 -2.07 -14.36
N GLN A 284 -8.75 -1.96 -13.04
CA GLN A 284 -8.64 -3.11 -12.14
C GLN A 284 -9.80 -4.13 -12.26
N PRO A 285 -11.09 -3.73 -12.37
CA PRO A 285 -12.18 -4.70 -12.55
C PRO A 285 -12.05 -5.51 -13.85
N ALA A 286 -11.74 -4.82 -14.97
CA ALA A 286 -11.58 -5.46 -16.27
C ALA A 286 -10.34 -6.37 -16.31
N PHE A 287 -9.24 -5.91 -15.70
CA PHE A 287 -8.02 -6.71 -15.55
C PHE A 287 -8.28 -7.96 -14.71
N ALA A 288 -8.93 -7.84 -13.56
CA ALA A 288 -9.25 -8.97 -12.68
C ALA A 288 -10.14 -10.00 -13.39
N ALA A 289 -11.16 -9.55 -14.13
CA ALA A 289 -12.03 -10.42 -14.92
C ALA A 289 -11.23 -11.16 -16.02
N ARG A 290 -10.38 -10.45 -16.76
CA ARG A 290 -9.54 -11.04 -17.82
C ARG A 290 -8.50 -12.01 -17.26
N LEU A 291 -7.87 -11.66 -16.14
CA LEU A 291 -6.90 -12.50 -15.44
C LEU A 291 -7.57 -13.79 -14.96
N ARG A 292 -8.73 -13.68 -14.30
CA ARG A 292 -9.50 -14.86 -13.84
C ARG A 292 -9.92 -15.73 -15.02
N HIS A 293 -10.45 -15.14 -16.09
CA HIS A 293 -10.85 -15.90 -17.28
C HIS A 293 -9.68 -16.65 -17.94
N THR A 294 -8.47 -16.08 -17.89
CA THR A 294 -7.28 -16.68 -18.51
C THR A 294 -6.64 -17.75 -17.61
N LEU A 295 -6.58 -17.52 -16.29
CA LEU A 295 -5.96 -18.46 -15.34
C LEU A 295 -6.92 -19.55 -14.85
N TYR A 296 -8.22 -19.26 -14.80
CA TYR A 296 -9.28 -20.14 -14.32
C TYR A 296 -10.38 -20.33 -15.38
N PRO A 297 -10.06 -20.87 -16.57
CA PRO A 297 -11.07 -21.22 -17.55
C PRO A 297 -12.06 -22.23 -16.95
N ARG A 298 -13.31 -22.19 -17.42
CA ARG A 298 -14.33 -23.17 -17.04
C ARG A 298 -14.22 -24.42 -17.90
N TYR A 299 -14.22 -25.57 -17.25
CA TYR A 299 -14.30 -26.88 -17.90
C TYR A 299 -15.50 -27.69 -17.37
N PRO A 300 -16.06 -28.59 -18.18
CA PRO A 300 -17.15 -29.47 -17.77
C PRO A 300 -16.64 -30.61 -16.88
N TYR A 301 -17.32 -30.87 -15.77
CA TYR A 301 -17.04 -31.99 -14.87
C TYR A 301 -18.31 -32.77 -14.52
N ALA A 302 -18.17 -34.07 -14.30
CA ALA A 302 -19.29 -34.92 -13.88
C ALA A 302 -19.80 -34.60 -12.46
N ALA A 303 -18.98 -33.95 -11.63
CA ALA A 303 -19.32 -33.56 -10.27
C ALA A 303 -18.64 -32.22 -9.90
N LEU A 304 -19.20 -31.49 -8.94
CA LEU A 304 -18.60 -30.29 -8.38
C LEU A 304 -17.53 -30.64 -7.36
N TYR A 305 -16.36 -30.04 -7.51
CA TYR A 305 -15.28 -30.13 -6.53
C TYR A 305 -15.39 -28.99 -5.51
N PRO A 306 -15.08 -29.23 -4.23
CA PRO A 306 -15.14 -28.19 -3.20
C PRO A 306 -14.09 -27.08 -3.42
N THR A 307 -12.99 -27.40 -4.09
CA THR A 307 -11.96 -26.45 -4.52
C THR A 307 -11.79 -26.53 -6.05
N PRO A 308 -11.48 -25.41 -6.73
CA PRO A 308 -11.20 -25.41 -8.16
C PRO A 308 -10.13 -26.46 -8.50
N PRO A 309 -10.41 -27.41 -9.41
CA PRO A 309 -9.40 -28.37 -9.86
C PRO A 309 -8.19 -27.65 -10.46
N THR A 310 -7.05 -28.32 -10.52
CA THR A 310 -5.82 -27.79 -11.13
C THR A 310 -5.39 -28.68 -12.28
N LEU A 311 -5.08 -28.07 -13.42
CA LEU A 311 -4.45 -28.73 -14.56
C LEU A 311 -2.94 -28.50 -14.46
N GLU A 312 -2.17 -29.56 -14.23
CA GLU A 312 -0.72 -29.47 -14.08
C GLU A 312 -0.03 -29.19 -15.42
N LYS A 313 1.23 -28.77 -15.36
CA LYS A 313 2.00 -28.41 -16.55
C LYS A 313 2.17 -29.64 -17.46
N GLY A 314 1.76 -29.51 -18.72
CA GLY A 314 1.77 -30.58 -19.72
C GLY A 314 0.51 -31.44 -19.73
N GLU A 315 -0.35 -31.33 -18.72
CA GLU A 315 -1.70 -31.91 -18.78
C GLU A 315 -2.60 -31.03 -19.64
N SER A 316 -3.55 -31.66 -20.35
CA SER A 316 -4.55 -30.95 -21.14
C SER A 316 -5.93 -31.50 -20.86
N PHE A 317 -6.91 -30.61 -20.71
CA PHE A 317 -8.31 -31.04 -20.70
C PHE A 317 -8.68 -31.60 -22.08
N ASN A 318 -9.43 -32.70 -22.13
CA ASN A 318 -9.85 -33.29 -23.40
C ASN A 318 -10.69 -32.29 -24.20
N TRP A 319 -10.17 -31.86 -25.35
CA TRP A 319 -10.80 -30.85 -26.19
C TRP A 319 -12.18 -31.29 -26.72
N ILE A 320 -12.39 -32.59 -26.95
CA ILE A 320 -13.68 -33.13 -27.40
C ILE A 320 -14.73 -32.94 -26.30
N ASN A 321 -14.41 -33.29 -25.05
CA ASN A 321 -15.32 -33.10 -23.91
C ASN A 321 -15.61 -31.62 -23.64
N ARG A 322 -14.69 -30.72 -24.00
CA ARG A 322 -14.92 -29.27 -23.90
C ARG A 322 -15.92 -28.75 -24.93
N LEU A 323 -15.88 -29.27 -26.16
CA LEU A 323 -16.80 -28.86 -27.23
C LEU A 323 -18.14 -29.57 -27.17
N PHE A 324 -18.16 -30.82 -26.69
CA PHE A 324 -19.33 -31.68 -26.60
C PHE A 324 -19.45 -32.28 -25.19
N PRO A 325 -19.81 -31.48 -24.18
CA PRO A 325 -19.99 -31.98 -22.82
C PRO A 325 -21.23 -32.89 -22.71
N SER A 326 -21.26 -33.72 -21.68
CA SER A 326 -22.48 -34.44 -21.29
C SER A 326 -23.56 -33.45 -20.84
N PRO A 327 -24.86 -33.71 -21.07
CA PRO A 327 -25.95 -32.85 -20.60
C PRO A 327 -25.98 -32.61 -19.08
N HIS A 328 -25.35 -33.50 -18.30
CA HIS A 328 -25.28 -33.43 -16.84
C HIS A 328 -23.97 -32.82 -16.33
N ASP A 329 -23.03 -32.46 -17.21
CA ASP A 329 -21.76 -31.89 -16.78
C ASP A 329 -21.96 -30.49 -16.19
N LEU A 330 -21.29 -30.27 -15.07
CA LEU A 330 -21.31 -29.01 -14.34
C LEU A 330 -20.05 -28.23 -14.72
N TRP A 331 -20.24 -27.00 -15.19
CA TRP A 331 -19.13 -26.13 -15.58
C TRP A 331 -18.50 -25.51 -14.34
N GLN A 332 -17.28 -25.91 -14.05
CA GLN A 332 -16.50 -25.39 -12.92
C GLN A 332 -15.22 -24.73 -13.40
N GLU A 333 -14.78 -23.70 -12.69
CA GLU A 333 -13.48 -23.07 -12.92
C GLU A 333 -12.32 -23.98 -12.48
N THR A 334 -11.26 -23.97 -13.27
CA THR A 334 -10.08 -24.82 -13.08
C THR A 334 -8.83 -24.01 -13.25
N LEU A 335 -7.91 -24.06 -12.30
CA LEU A 335 -6.60 -23.42 -12.43
C LEU A 335 -5.80 -24.10 -13.54
N ASP A 336 -5.51 -23.38 -14.62
CA ASP A 336 -4.73 -23.89 -15.75
C ASP A 336 -3.27 -23.43 -15.66
N LYS A 337 -2.37 -24.33 -15.23
CA LYS A 337 -0.93 -24.01 -15.13
C LYS A 337 -0.23 -23.94 -16.49
N ASN A 338 -0.93 -24.26 -17.59
CA ASN A 338 -0.45 -24.09 -18.96
C ASN A 338 -0.86 -22.73 -19.55
N ALA A 339 -1.74 -21.99 -18.88
CA ALA A 339 -2.14 -20.65 -19.30
C ALA A 339 -0.90 -19.74 -19.47
N ARG A 340 -0.96 -18.87 -20.49
CA ARG A 340 0.06 -17.84 -20.74
C ARG A 340 -0.62 -16.49 -20.78
N LEU A 341 -0.07 -15.54 -20.04
CA LEU A 341 -0.53 -14.16 -20.08
C LEU A 341 0.27 -13.41 -21.16
N PRO A 342 -0.39 -12.85 -22.20
CA PRO A 342 0.28 -11.98 -23.17
C PRO A 342 0.98 -10.84 -22.46
N LEU A 343 2.25 -10.64 -22.79
CA LEU A 343 3.11 -9.61 -22.22
C LEU A 343 3.80 -8.86 -23.34
N ASP A 344 3.59 -7.54 -23.37
CA ASP A 344 4.19 -6.63 -24.33
C ASP A 344 5.10 -5.63 -23.63
N PHE A 345 6.11 -5.14 -24.33
CA PHE A 345 7.02 -4.10 -23.84
C PHE A 345 6.93 -2.88 -24.75
N THR A 346 6.82 -1.70 -24.15
CA THR A 346 6.82 -0.42 -24.87
C THR A 346 7.97 0.45 -24.36
N PRO A 347 8.99 0.75 -25.19
CA PRO A 347 10.11 1.58 -24.78
C PRO A 347 9.69 3.06 -24.63
N TRP A 348 10.29 3.74 -23.67
CA TRP A 348 10.20 5.18 -23.52
C TRP A 348 11.24 5.90 -24.39
N PRO A 349 10.90 7.07 -24.95
CA PRO A 349 11.83 7.85 -25.78
C PRO A 349 12.84 8.67 -24.96
N SER A 350 12.55 8.96 -23.70
CA SER A 350 13.37 9.80 -22.81
C SER A 350 14.14 8.97 -21.77
N GLU A 351 14.92 9.66 -20.92
CA GLU A 351 15.58 9.06 -19.76
C GLU A 351 14.57 8.32 -18.87
N CYS A 352 15.00 7.18 -18.30
CA CYS A 352 14.17 6.15 -17.70
C CYS A 352 13.34 6.65 -16.51
N PHE A 353 13.97 7.32 -15.55
CA PHE A 353 13.30 7.78 -14.33
C PHE A 353 12.40 9.00 -14.60
N THR A 354 12.83 9.89 -15.50
CA THR A 354 12.03 11.03 -15.95
C THR A 354 10.77 10.57 -16.70
N ALA A 355 10.91 9.59 -17.59
CA ALA A 355 9.79 9.00 -18.32
C ALA A 355 8.80 8.35 -17.37
N ARG A 356 9.31 7.58 -16.41
CA ARG A 356 8.50 6.86 -15.43
C ARG A 356 7.75 7.80 -14.49
N ALA A 357 8.41 8.84 -13.98
CA ALA A 357 7.77 9.87 -13.17
C ALA A 357 6.63 10.56 -13.95
N SER A 358 6.86 10.91 -15.21
CA SER A 358 5.85 11.52 -16.09
C SER A 358 4.66 10.59 -16.32
N ASN A 359 4.92 9.32 -16.63
CA ASN A 359 3.88 8.31 -16.81
C ASN A 359 3.06 8.10 -15.52
N GLN A 360 3.71 8.11 -14.35
CA GLN A 360 3.03 7.94 -13.07
C GLN A 360 2.12 9.13 -12.72
N VAL A 361 2.54 10.36 -13.01
CA VAL A 361 1.67 11.55 -12.88
C VAL A 361 0.48 11.44 -13.83
N GLN A 362 0.71 11.04 -15.08
CA GLN A 362 -0.37 10.87 -16.06
C GLN A 362 -1.38 9.80 -15.62
N THR A 363 -0.92 8.62 -15.19
CA THR A 363 -1.80 7.58 -14.65
C THR A 363 -2.57 8.09 -13.42
N THR A 364 -1.91 8.82 -12.52
CA THR A 364 -2.54 9.40 -11.33
C THR A 364 -3.71 10.31 -11.70
N LEU A 365 -3.51 11.22 -12.65
CA LEU A 365 -4.54 12.14 -13.11
C LEU A 365 -5.66 11.40 -13.86
N ALA A 366 -5.31 10.39 -14.66
CA ALA A 366 -6.29 9.55 -15.36
C ALA A 366 -7.17 8.74 -14.39
N ASP A 367 -6.60 8.22 -13.30
CA ASP A 367 -7.34 7.51 -12.27
C ASP A 367 -8.24 8.43 -11.45
N ALA A 368 -7.81 9.67 -11.18
CA ALA A 368 -8.59 10.63 -10.40
C ALA A 368 -9.95 10.97 -11.02
N VAL A 369 -10.01 11.02 -12.35
CA VAL A 369 -11.25 11.23 -13.13
C VAL A 369 -12.28 10.13 -12.86
N THR A 370 -11.86 8.94 -12.43
CA THR A 370 -12.81 7.86 -12.10
C THR A 370 -13.55 8.07 -10.79
N LEU A 371 -13.01 8.91 -9.91
CA LEU A 371 -13.55 9.15 -8.58
C LEU A 371 -14.31 10.45 -8.50
N ALA A 372 -13.79 11.50 -9.13
CA ALA A 372 -14.47 12.76 -9.33
C ALA A 372 -14.57 13.00 -10.84
N VAL A 373 -15.75 12.76 -11.41
CA VAL A 373 -15.99 12.74 -12.86
C VAL A 373 -16.32 14.14 -13.36
N PRO A 374 -15.48 14.75 -14.21
CA PRO A 374 -15.79 16.04 -14.82
C PRO A 374 -17.07 15.98 -15.65
N THR A 375 -17.87 17.04 -15.64
CA THR A 375 -19.15 17.08 -16.38
C THR A 375 -18.97 16.85 -17.87
N ALA A 376 -17.87 17.35 -18.44
CA ALA A 376 -17.53 17.18 -19.85
C ALA A 376 -17.18 15.74 -20.25
N GLN A 377 -16.79 14.89 -19.28
CA GLN A 377 -16.38 13.50 -19.51
C GLN A 377 -17.45 12.50 -19.04
N PHE A 378 -18.62 13.00 -18.63
CA PHE A 378 -19.71 12.16 -18.14
C PHE A 378 -20.39 11.37 -19.27
N ASP A 379 -20.34 10.05 -19.16
CA ASP A 379 -21.11 9.09 -19.96
C ASP A 379 -21.87 8.16 -19.00
N ALA A 380 -23.21 8.18 -19.09
CA ALA A 380 -24.09 7.43 -18.20
C ALA A 380 -23.93 5.89 -18.35
N ALA A 381 -23.66 5.39 -19.55
CA ALA A 381 -23.48 3.96 -19.81
C ALA A 381 -22.10 3.49 -19.29
N ALA A 382 -21.05 4.25 -19.58
CA ALA A 382 -19.71 3.96 -19.09
C ALA A 382 -19.63 4.00 -17.55
N GLN A 383 -20.27 4.99 -16.92
CA GLN A 383 -20.33 5.10 -15.47
C GLN A 383 -21.08 3.94 -14.82
N THR A 384 -22.21 3.54 -15.41
CA THR A 384 -23.01 2.40 -14.96
C THR A 384 -22.17 1.12 -14.91
N ALA A 385 -21.46 0.82 -16.01
CA ALA A 385 -20.62 -0.35 -16.08
C ALA A 385 -19.50 -0.33 -15.02
N ARG A 386 -18.89 0.84 -14.79
CA ARG A 386 -17.85 1.03 -13.77
C ARG A 386 -18.36 0.79 -12.35
N LEU A 387 -19.48 1.39 -11.98
CA LEU A 387 -20.07 1.25 -10.64
C LEU A 387 -20.51 -0.20 -10.37
N LEU A 388 -21.13 -0.87 -11.34
CA LEU A 388 -21.48 -2.30 -11.21
C LEU A 388 -20.24 -3.18 -11.05
N GLY A 389 -19.15 -2.85 -11.75
CA GLY A 389 -17.86 -3.52 -11.58
C GLY A 389 -17.31 -3.38 -10.15
N TRP A 390 -17.45 -2.21 -9.52
CA TRP A 390 -17.01 -1.99 -8.13
C TRP A 390 -17.94 -2.64 -7.09
N LEU A 391 -19.25 -2.59 -7.30
CA LEU A 391 -20.23 -3.26 -6.44
C LEU A 391 -20.06 -4.78 -6.44
N GLY A 392 -19.75 -5.38 -7.60
CA GLY A 392 -19.38 -6.79 -7.71
C GLY A 392 -18.13 -7.19 -6.89
N VAL A 393 -17.35 -6.21 -6.44
CA VAL A 393 -16.13 -6.37 -5.62
C VAL A 393 -16.31 -5.76 -4.21
N GLY A 394 -17.52 -5.28 -3.86
CA GLY A 394 -17.83 -4.77 -2.52
C GLY A 394 -17.31 -3.36 -2.20
N LEU A 395 -17.03 -2.52 -3.20
CA LEU A 395 -16.49 -1.17 -3.03
C LEU A 395 -17.49 -0.07 -3.44
N THR A 396 -17.55 1.02 -2.68
CA THR A 396 -18.28 2.27 -3.03
C THR A 396 -17.30 3.37 -3.42
N VAL A 397 -17.78 4.44 -4.09
CA VAL A 397 -16.93 5.58 -4.48
C VAL A 397 -16.32 6.22 -3.24
N LEU A 398 -17.06 6.42 -2.14
CA LEU A 398 -16.49 6.95 -0.90
C LEU A 398 -15.52 5.99 -0.20
N ASN A 399 -15.76 4.68 -0.25
CA ASN A 399 -14.80 3.71 0.28
C ASN A 399 -13.50 3.75 -0.54
N VAL A 400 -13.58 3.87 -1.86
CA VAL A 400 -12.39 4.04 -2.70
C VAL A 400 -11.74 5.40 -2.48
N ALA A 401 -12.55 6.47 -2.37
CA ALA A 401 -12.13 7.86 -2.21
C ALA A 401 -11.51 8.18 -0.84
N SER A 402 -11.95 7.49 0.21
CA SER A 402 -11.34 7.58 1.56
C SER A 402 -9.96 6.93 1.59
N PHE A 403 -9.71 5.96 0.70
CA PHE A 403 -8.37 5.53 0.35
C PHE A 403 -7.70 6.35 -0.74
N PHE A 404 -8.39 7.31 -1.39
CA PHE A 404 -7.91 8.07 -2.55
C PHE A 404 -7.38 9.45 -2.18
N VAL A 405 -6.26 9.41 -1.46
CA VAL A 405 -5.13 10.32 -1.71
C VAL A 405 -3.88 9.50 -2.07
N PRO A 406 -3.95 8.50 -2.98
CA PRO A 406 -2.75 8.11 -3.72
C PRO A 406 -2.94 7.29 -5.01
N ALA A 407 -2.57 7.83 -6.16
CA ALA A 407 -1.62 7.10 -7.00
C ALA A 407 -0.16 7.50 -6.67
N LEU A 408 0.01 8.44 -5.72
CA LEU A 408 1.31 8.86 -5.17
C LEU A 408 1.67 8.26 -3.82
N GLY A 409 0.71 7.72 -3.07
CA GLY A 409 0.95 7.07 -1.76
C GLY A 409 1.50 5.66 -1.84
N GLU A 410 1.39 5.00 -2.99
CA GLU A 410 2.22 3.82 -3.27
C GLU A 410 3.66 4.21 -3.64
N VAL A 411 3.86 5.40 -4.21
CA VAL A 411 5.19 6.02 -4.35
C VAL A 411 5.73 6.46 -2.97
N MET A 412 4.85 6.84 -2.04
CA MET A 412 5.20 7.11 -0.65
C MET A 412 5.48 5.85 0.18
N LEU A 413 5.23 4.63 -0.34
CA LEU A 413 5.77 3.44 0.32
C LEU A 413 7.28 3.56 0.22
N VAL A 414 7.98 3.45 1.34
CA VAL A 414 9.43 3.51 1.32
C VAL A 414 9.90 2.24 0.63
N VAL A 415 10.29 2.37 -0.63
CA VAL A 415 10.56 1.20 -1.46
C VAL A 415 12.05 0.91 -1.62
N GLY A 416 12.94 1.88 -1.37
CA GLY A 416 14.38 1.61 -1.39
C GLY A 416 14.83 0.86 -0.13
N GLY A 417 14.89 -0.46 -0.20
CA GLY A 417 15.48 -1.35 0.80
C GLY A 417 14.84 -1.30 2.20
N ALA A 418 13.57 -0.89 2.28
CA ALA A 418 12.76 -0.99 3.49
C ALA A 418 12.61 -2.44 3.99
N GLN A 419 12.82 -3.44 3.14
CA GLN A 419 12.88 -4.84 3.57
C GLN A 419 14.05 -5.07 4.54
N ILE A 420 15.21 -4.45 4.30
CA ILE A 420 16.40 -4.59 5.14
C ILE A 420 16.17 -3.90 6.48
N VAL A 421 15.75 -2.64 6.43
CA VAL A 421 15.48 -1.86 7.65
C VAL A 421 14.33 -2.47 8.43
N GLY A 422 13.26 -2.90 7.74
CA GLY A 422 12.08 -3.55 8.27
C GLY A 422 12.29 -4.96 8.82
N GLU A 423 13.45 -5.59 8.56
CA GLU A 423 13.83 -6.84 9.23
C GLU A 423 14.14 -6.60 10.72
N PHE A 424 14.67 -5.42 11.05
CA PHE A 424 15.11 -5.07 12.40
C PHE A 424 14.20 -4.04 13.07
N LEU A 425 13.70 -3.06 12.32
CA LEU A 425 13.00 -1.89 12.85
C LEU A 425 11.54 -1.86 12.40
N GLU A 426 10.63 -1.60 13.33
CA GLU A 426 9.20 -1.42 13.09
C GLU A 426 8.87 0.08 13.12
N GLY A 427 8.13 0.56 12.12
CA GLY A 427 7.61 1.93 12.12
C GLY A 427 8.64 3.06 12.00
N VAL A 428 9.91 2.77 11.70
CA VAL A 428 10.99 3.79 11.63
C VAL A 428 10.69 4.95 10.68
N HIS A 429 9.87 4.70 9.66
CA HIS A 429 9.43 5.68 8.67
C HIS A 429 8.46 6.72 9.22
N ALA A 430 7.76 6.40 10.31
CA ALA A 430 6.81 7.30 10.95
C ALA A 430 7.48 8.35 11.84
N LEU A 431 8.76 8.18 12.15
CA LEU A 431 9.55 9.13 12.94
C LEU A 431 9.85 10.41 12.15
N ASN A 432 10.48 11.40 12.79
CA ASN A 432 10.99 12.57 12.07
C ASN A 432 12.28 12.22 11.28
N GLU A 433 12.70 13.13 10.40
CA GLU A 433 13.81 12.91 9.46
C GLU A 433 15.12 12.58 10.17
N GLY A 434 15.48 13.38 11.18
CA GLY A 434 16.69 13.17 11.96
C GLY A 434 16.68 11.84 12.72
N GLU A 435 15.55 11.46 13.31
CA GLU A 435 15.40 10.20 14.06
C GLU A 435 15.49 8.97 13.15
N THR A 436 14.85 8.99 11.97
CA THR A 436 14.95 7.90 11.00
C THR A 436 16.39 7.71 10.53
N GLU A 437 17.08 8.78 10.14
CA GLU A 437 18.46 8.69 9.67
C GLU A 437 19.41 8.23 10.77
N ALA A 438 19.21 8.73 11.99
CA ALA A 438 20.00 8.32 13.14
C ALA A 438 19.78 6.84 13.48
N ALA A 439 18.53 6.36 13.43
CA ALA A 439 18.18 4.96 13.67
C ALA A 439 18.80 4.01 12.63
N ILE A 440 18.70 4.35 11.34
CA ILE A 440 19.30 3.54 10.26
C ILE A 440 20.83 3.57 10.35
N SER A 441 21.42 4.73 10.59
CA SER A 441 22.87 4.86 10.73
C SER A 441 23.41 4.06 11.91
N HIS A 442 22.70 4.11 13.04
CA HIS A 442 23.05 3.36 14.23
C HIS A 442 22.87 1.85 14.02
N LEU A 443 21.80 1.40 13.35
CA LEU A 443 21.63 0.00 12.96
C LEU A 443 22.84 -0.51 12.16
N PHE A 444 23.24 0.19 11.10
CA PHE A 444 24.40 -0.20 10.29
C PHE A 444 25.73 -0.13 11.06
N GLY A 445 25.86 0.80 12.01
CA GLY A 445 26.97 0.82 12.97
C GLY A 445 27.04 -0.47 13.79
N VAL A 446 25.91 -0.90 14.37
CA VAL A 446 25.81 -2.15 15.14
C VAL A 446 26.11 -3.37 14.27
N LEU A 447 25.57 -3.42 13.04
CA LEU A 447 25.84 -4.49 12.09
C LEU A 447 27.34 -4.62 11.78
N ASN A 448 28.00 -3.49 11.51
CA ASN A 448 29.43 -3.45 11.22
C ASN A 448 30.27 -3.95 12.40
N SER A 449 29.98 -3.49 13.61
CA SER A 449 30.72 -3.91 14.80
C SER A 449 30.51 -5.40 15.11
N LEU A 450 29.28 -5.92 14.99
CA LEU A 450 28.99 -7.35 15.18
C LEU A 450 29.78 -8.24 14.22
N LEU A 451 29.86 -7.84 12.94
CA LEU A 451 30.57 -8.61 11.92
C LEU A 451 32.09 -8.55 12.10
N GLN A 452 32.63 -7.42 12.54
CA GLN A 452 34.05 -7.31 12.89
C GLN A 452 34.42 -8.20 14.08
N VAL A 453 33.62 -8.22 15.14
CA VAL A 453 33.87 -9.08 16.32
C VAL A 453 33.76 -10.56 15.96
N ALA A 454 32.76 -10.95 15.16
CA ALA A 454 32.60 -12.33 14.71
C ALA A 454 33.79 -12.82 13.86
N ALA A 455 34.35 -11.96 13.00
CA ALA A 455 35.51 -12.30 12.18
C ALA A 455 36.80 -12.51 12.99
N LEU A 456 36.90 -11.92 14.18
CA LEU A 456 38.06 -12.04 15.07
C LEU A 456 37.99 -13.25 16.03
N GLY A 457 36.91 -14.04 16.00
CA GLY A 457 36.73 -15.22 16.86
C GLY A 457 36.57 -14.89 18.35
N ALA A 458 36.37 -13.61 18.71
CA ALA A 458 36.26 -13.17 20.09
C ALA A 458 34.86 -13.48 20.67
N VAL A 459 34.85 -14.15 21.82
CA VAL A 459 33.66 -14.49 22.60
C VAL A 459 33.27 -13.28 23.45
N HIS A 460 32.12 -12.64 23.16
CA HIS A 460 31.41 -11.68 24.02
C HIS A 460 32.12 -10.36 24.41
N SER A 461 32.87 -9.70 23.54
CA SER A 461 33.06 -8.25 23.75
C SER A 461 31.72 -7.56 23.49
N ALA A 462 31.06 -7.12 24.56
CA ALA A 462 29.82 -6.34 24.47
C ALA A 462 30.08 -5.15 23.54
N VAL A 463 29.50 -5.18 22.34
CA VAL A 463 29.56 -4.08 21.39
C VAL A 463 28.80 -2.91 22.03
N GLN A 464 29.55 -2.01 22.67
CA GLN A 464 29.00 -0.83 23.35
C GLN A 464 28.72 0.26 22.32
N LEU A 465 27.50 0.29 21.80
CA LEU A 465 27.05 1.35 20.89
C LEU A 465 25.85 2.04 21.51
N ALA A 466 26.08 2.92 22.49
CA ALA A 466 25.07 3.87 22.92
C ALA A 466 24.54 4.64 21.70
N GLY A 467 23.23 4.86 21.60
CA GLY A 467 22.68 5.53 20.43
C GLY A 467 21.16 5.44 20.26
N PRO A 468 20.64 5.92 19.12
CA PRO A 468 19.21 6.11 18.86
C PRO A 468 18.30 4.90 19.12
N LEU A 469 18.80 3.68 18.99
CA LEU A 469 18.02 2.44 19.19
C LEU A 469 17.99 1.94 20.64
N GLU A 470 18.61 2.66 21.58
CA GLU A 470 18.76 2.19 22.95
C GLU A 470 17.42 1.99 23.67
N ASN A 471 16.52 2.96 23.55
CA ASN A 471 15.23 2.95 24.26
C ASN A 471 14.11 2.27 23.45
N TRP A 472 14.44 1.61 22.34
CA TRP A 472 13.44 0.95 21.51
C TRP A 472 12.99 -0.36 22.17
N THR A 473 11.70 -0.65 22.12
CA THR A 473 11.14 -1.86 22.72
C THR A 473 11.07 -3.00 21.71
N ARG A 474 10.99 -4.24 22.18
CA ARG A 474 10.80 -5.40 21.28
C ARG A 474 9.31 -5.63 21.05
N LEU A 475 8.90 -5.55 19.79
CA LEU A 475 7.56 -5.93 19.36
C LEU A 475 7.61 -7.30 18.68
N PRO A 476 6.74 -8.26 19.03
CA PRO A 476 6.57 -9.46 18.22
C PRO A 476 6.03 -9.06 16.83
N GLY A 477 6.60 -9.61 15.76
CA GLY A 477 6.13 -9.46 14.38
C GLY A 477 5.74 -10.82 13.77
N ARG A 478 5.17 -10.81 12.55
CA ARG A 478 4.75 -12.04 11.83
C ARG A 478 5.93 -12.97 11.52
N THR A 479 7.12 -12.41 11.31
CA THR A 479 8.35 -13.15 10.99
C THR A 479 9.33 -13.23 12.17
N GLY A 480 8.95 -12.72 13.35
CA GLY A 480 9.76 -12.70 14.56
C GLY A 480 9.80 -11.31 15.23
N GLN A 481 10.62 -11.13 16.27
CA GLN A 481 10.73 -9.86 17.00
C GLN A 481 11.42 -8.75 16.19
N ARG A 482 11.00 -7.50 16.40
CA ARG A 482 11.58 -6.26 15.84
C ARG A 482 11.73 -5.21 16.93
N LEU A 483 12.62 -4.24 16.71
CA LEU A 483 12.74 -3.06 17.56
C LEU A 483 11.70 -2.03 17.12
N TRP A 484 10.96 -1.47 18.06
CA TRP A 484 9.98 -0.44 17.83
C TRP A 484 10.23 0.75 18.75
N HIS A 485 10.16 1.96 18.18
CA HIS A 485 10.37 3.21 18.91
C HIS A 485 9.35 3.44 20.05
N GLY A 486 8.15 2.83 19.98
CA GLY A 486 7.07 3.08 20.95
C GLY A 486 6.28 4.37 20.67
N ASP A 487 6.49 5.02 19.53
CA ASP A 487 5.73 6.21 19.16
C ASP A 487 4.28 5.84 18.80
N LEU A 488 3.33 6.37 19.57
CA LEU A 488 1.90 6.15 19.39
C LEU A 488 1.23 7.20 18.50
N ARG A 489 1.89 8.32 18.15
CA ARG A 489 1.31 9.38 17.30
C ARG A 489 0.67 8.85 16.00
N PRO A 490 1.23 7.86 15.28
CA PRO A 490 0.61 7.35 14.05
C PRO A 490 -0.77 6.69 14.27
N PHE A 491 -1.03 6.20 15.48
CA PHE A 491 -2.26 5.52 15.88
C PHE A 491 -3.33 6.48 16.43
N THR A 492 -2.97 7.73 16.72
CA THR A 492 -3.90 8.70 17.30
C THR A 492 -4.83 9.30 16.24
N ARG A 493 -6.06 9.59 16.64
CA ARG A 493 -7.02 10.39 15.87
C ARG A 493 -7.63 11.47 16.77
N GLU A 494 -8.27 12.45 16.16
CA GLU A 494 -9.14 13.37 16.89
C GLU A 494 -10.27 12.57 17.55
N ALA A 495 -10.58 12.88 18.81
CA ALA A 495 -11.59 12.15 19.56
C ALA A 495 -12.97 12.47 18.97
N PRO A 496 -13.70 11.49 18.39
CA PRO A 496 -15.00 11.77 17.80
C PRO A 496 -16.14 11.90 18.83
N TRP A 497 -15.86 11.71 20.14
CA TRP A 497 -16.84 11.80 21.22
C TRP A 497 -16.66 13.08 22.08
N PRO A 498 -17.75 13.63 22.66
CA PRO A 498 -17.67 14.75 23.61
C PRO A 498 -16.96 14.33 24.91
N PRO A 499 -16.46 15.29 25.73
CA PRO A 499 -15.80 14.98 27.00
C PRO A 499 -16.68 14.10 27.89
N GLY A 500 -16.16 12.95 28.32
CA GLY A 500 -16.92 11.97 29.11
C GLY A 500 -16.04 10.85 29.65
N THR A 501 -16.59 10.04 30.55
CA THR A 501 -15.90 8.87 31.12
C THR A 501 -16.03 7.66 30.20
N PRO A 502 -15.01 6.76 30.16
CA PRO A 502 -15.11 5.51 29.42
C PRO A 502 -16.22 4.61 29.97
N GLY A 503 -16.58 3.58 29.20
CA GLY A 503 -17.49 2.53 29.63
C GLY A 503 -16.93 1.68 30.78
N ALA A 504 -17.75 0.76 31.30
CA ALA A 504 -17.38 -0.11 32.43
C ALA A 504 -16.18 -1.04 32.13
N ASP A 505 -15.84 -1.25 30.86
CA ASP A 505 -14.69 -1.99 30.39
C ASP A 505 -13.44 -1.12 30.17
N GLY A 506 -13.51 0.17 30.52
CA GLY A 506 -12.41 1.13 30.36
C GLY A 506 -12.23 1.63 28.92
N LEU A 507 -13.14 1.33 28.00
CA LEU A 507 -13.08 1.77 26.60
C LEU A 507 -14.17 2.79 26.27
N HIS A 508 -13.89 3.70 25.35
CA HIS A 508 -14.88 4.59 24.75
C HIS A 508 -15.54 3.89 23.56
N HIS A 509 -16.87 3.94 23.48
CA HIS A 509 -17.61 3.39 22.35
C HIS A 509 -18.29 4.53 21.59
N TRP A 510 -17.93 4.72 20.32
CA TRP A 510 -18.50 5.74 19.45
C TRP A 510 -18.96 5.10 18.15
N GLN A 511 -20.26 5.23 17.83
CA GLN A 511 -20.89 4.60 16.65
C GLN A 511 -20.60 3.09 16.52
N GLY A 512 -20.54 2.38 17.64
CA GLY A 512 -20.25 0.94 17.67
C GLY A 512 -18.76 0.58 17.50
N GLN A 513 -17.88 1.55 17.28
CA GLN A 513 -16.44 1.34 17.26
C GLN A 513 -15.84 1.55 18.66
N PRO A 514 -14.98 0.63 19.15
CA PRO A 514 -14.28 0.79 20.42
C PRO A 514 -13.00 1.62 20.25
N TRP A 515 -12.69 2.39 21.28
CA TRP A 515 -11.57 3.31 21.34
C TRP A 515 -10.93 3.29 22.72
N ILE A 516 -9.62 3.47 22.77
CA ILE A 516 -8.89 3.70 24.01
C ILE A 516 -8.40 5.15 24.04
N ASN A 517 -8.42 5.76 25.23
CA ASN A 517 -7.81 7.05 25.47
C ASN A 517 -6.60 6.86 26.39
N LEU A 518 -5.40 7.02 25.85
CA LEU A 518 -4.16 6.97 26.62
C LEU A 518 -3.53 8.35 26.63
N GLU A 519 -3.30 8.90 27.81
CA GLU A 519 -2.67 10.23 28.01
C GLU A 519 -3.36 11.36 27.20
N GLY A 520 -4.70 11.30 27.08
CA GLY A 520 -5.48 12.29 26.33
C GLY A 520 -5.47 12.11 24.82
N LYS A 521 -4.90 11.01 24.30
CA LYS A 521 -4.88 10.68 22.87
C LYS A 521 -5.88 9.56 22.58
N ALA A 522 -6.87 9.86 21.75
CA ALA A 522 -7.86 8.90 21.28
C ALA A 522 -7.24 7.97 20.21
N MET A 523 -7.38 6.66 20.40
CA MET A 523 -6.91 5.65 19.47
C MET A 523 -8.00 4.62 19.21
N PRO A 524 -8.38 4.39 17.94
CA PRO A 524 -9.38 3.39 17.59
C PRO A 524 -8.82 1.99 17.79
N LEU A 525 -9.69 1.05 18.14
CA LEU A 525 -9.34 -0.36 18.32
C LEU A 525 -9.96 -1.24 17.23
N GLU A 526 -9.27 -2.33 16.91
CA GLU A 526 -9.75 -3.40 16.05
C GLU A 526 -9.46 -4.77 16.68
N LYS A 527 -10.21 -5.80 16.25
CA LYS A 527 -9.93 -7.18 16.67
C LYS A 527 -8.86 -7.80 15.79
N ALA A 528 -7.81 -8.29 16.42
CA ALA A 528 -6.81 -9.14 15.79
C ALA A 528 -7.43 -10.50 15.37
N PRO A 529 -6.77 -11.29 14.50
CA PRO A 529 -7.25 -12.61 14.08
C PRO A 529 -7.47 -13.60 15.24
N ASP A 530 -6.77 -13.40 16.36
CA ASP A 530 -6.93 -14.17 17.61
C ASP A 530 -7.95 -13.54 18.57
N SER A 531 -8.84 -12.67 18.07
CA SER A 531 -9.93 -12.00 18.79
C SER A 531 -9.51 -11.07 19.94
N ARG A 532 -8.22 -10.77 20.09
CA ARG A 532 -7.72 -9.76 21.04
C ARG A 532 -7.80 -8.35 20.47
N TRP A 533 -7.95 -7.35 21.33
CA TRP A 533 -7.90 -5.95 20.93
C TRP A 533 -6.48 -5.54 20.55
N GLN A 534 -6.36 -4.79 19.47
CA GLN A 534 -5.15 -4.07 19.08
C GLN A 534 -5.54 -2.65 18.64
N LEU A 535 -4.58 -1.73 18.64
CA LEU A 535 -4.80 -0.43 18.00
C LEU A 535 -5.17 -0.65 16.52
N ALA A 536 -5.96 0.23 15.93
CA ALA A 536 -6.24 0.17 14.50
C ALA A 536 -4.94 0.38 13.70
N HIS A 537 -4.82 -0.27 12.55
CA HIS A 537 -3.61 -0.18 11.73
C HIS A 537 -3.23 1.27 11.35
N ALA A 538 -1.96 1.64 11.57
CA ALA A 538 -1.43 2.96 11.21
C ALA A 538 -0.52 2.89 9.97
N LYS A 539 -0.54 3.95 9.15
CA LYS A 539 0.32 4.07 7.96
C LYS A 539 1.79 4.04 8.36
N GLY A 540 2.62 3.30 7.62
CA GLY A 540 4.06 3.17 7.89
C GLY A 540 4.44 2.11 8.93
N HIS A 541 3.44 1.43 9.51
CA HIS A 541 3.62 0.27 10.38
C HIS A 541 3.15 -0.99 9.65
N GLN A 542 3.79 -2.12 9.93
CA GLN A 542 3.38 -3.44 9.46
C GLN A 542 2.43 -4.13 10.44
N ARG A 543 2.39 -3.65 11.68
CA ARG A 543 1.55 -4.18 12.75
C ARG A 543 1.11 -3.07 13.69
N ALA A 544 -0.10 -3.21 14.23
CA ALA A 544 -0.56 -2.39 15.34
C ALA A 544 -0.27 -3.06 16.71
N PRO A 545 0.18 -2.28 17.71
CA PRO A 545 0.39 -2.77 19.07
C PRO A 545 -0.87 -3.37 19.68
N ARG A 546 -0.72 -4.51 20.35
CA ARG A 546 -1.83 -5.17 21.05
C ARG A 546 -2.11 -4.56 22.41
N LEU A 547 -3.38 -4.63 22.80
CA LEU A 547 -3.81 -4.38 24.16
C LEU A 547 -3.78 -5.68 24.96
N LEU A 548 -3.31 -5.55 26.19
CA LEU A 548 -3.29 -6.57 27.23
C LEU A 548 -4.27 -6.13 28.32
N GLY A 549 -5.17 -7.03 28.71
CA GLY A 549 -6.23 -6.75 29.67
C GLY A 549 -7.53 -7.42 29.29
N ASN A 550 -8.52 -7.32 30.18
CA ASN A 550 -9.86 -7.89 30.00
C ASN A 550 -10.95 -6.92 30.48
N GLY A 551 -10.65 -5.61 30.57
CA GLY A 551 -11.54 -4.58 31.11
C GLY A 551 -11.70 -4.57 32.63
N GLN A 552 -11.26 -5.61 33.34
CA GLN A 552 -11.22 -5.63 34.82
C GLN A 552 -9.91 -5.08 35.40
N VAL A 553 -8.87 -5.06 34.57
CA VAL A 553 -7.56 -4.45 34.83
C VAL A 553 -7.37 -3.35 33.79
N PRO A 554 -6.72 -2.22 34.11
CA PRO A 554 -6.39 -1.20 33.13
C PRO A 554 -5.75 -1.81 31.89
N TRP A 555 -6.21 -1.38 30.72
CA TRP A 555 -5.62 -1.79 29.45
C TRP A 555 -4.18 -1.31 29.37
N LEU A 556 -3.26 -2.22 29.06
CA LEU A 556 -1.84 -1.95 28.84
C LEU A 556 -1.48 -2.30 27.41
N LEU A 557 -0.55 -1.56 26.81
CA LEU A 557 -0.04 -1.95 25.50
C LEU A 557 1.06 -3.01 25.65
N GLU A 558 1.15 -3.94 24.69
CA GLU A 558 2.06 -5.11 24.81
C GLU A 558 3.53 -4.71 25.01
N HIS A 559 3.94 -3.58 24.45
CA HIS A 559 5.29 -3.03 24.60
C HIS A 559 5.55 -2.38 25.97
N GLU A 560 4.52 -1.97 26.70
CA GLU A 560 4.64 -1.41 28.06
C GLU A 560 4.95 -2.51 29.08
N THR A 561 4.48 -3.74 28.84
CA THR A 561 4.85 -4.89 29.67
C THR A 561 6.30 -5.31 29.52
N ALA A 562 6.94 -5.00 28.37
CA ALA A 562 8.37 -5.22 28.15
C ALA A 562 9.25 -4.25 28.96
N LEU A 563 8.70 -3.14 29.45
CA LEU A 563 9.38 -2.18 30.34
C LEU A 563 9.29 -2.58 31.82
N GLY A 564 8.53 -3.64 32.16
CA GLY A 564 8.21 -4.01 33.54
C GLY A 564 9.07 -5.10 34.20
N VAL A 565 9.82 -5.91 33.45
CA VAL A 565 10.64 -6.99 34.04
C VAL A 565 12.05 -6.48 34.31
N GLY A 566 12.19 -5.59 35.29
CA GLY A 566 13.51 -5.07 35.70
C GLY A 566 13.52 -4.02 36.81
N ARG A 567 12.38 -3.54 37.31
CA ARG A 567 12.34 -2.64 38.47
C ARG A 567 11.65 -3.32 39.63
N GLY A 568 12.44 -3.68 40.63
CA GLY A 568 12.04 -4.42 41.81
C GLY A 568 10.82 -3.84 42.50
N GLN A 569 9.76 -4.64 42.53
CA GLN A 569 8.80 -4.66 43.63
C GLN A 569 8.72 -6.09 44.13
N THR A 570 9.76 -6.51 44.83
CA THR A 570 9.67 -7.63 45.77
C THR A 570 9.88 -7.07 47.18
N ALA A 571 8.98 -7.48 48.07
CA ALA A 571 9.02 -7.34 49.52
C ALA A 571 8.70 -5.96 50.13
N ALA A 572 7.40 -5.66 50.27
CA ALA A 572 6.88 -4.96 51.46
C ALA A 572 5.37 -5.23 51.64
N ALA A 573 5.00 -6.50 51.82
CA ALA A 573 3.65 -6.87 52.25
C ALA A 573 3.70 -8.10 53.15
N HIS A 574 4.43 -8.01 54.27
CA HIS A 574 4.21 -8.89 55.42
C HIS A 574 4.75 -8.23 56.70
N ARG A 575 3.83 -7.57 57.42
CA ARG A 575 3.73 -7.46 58.90
C ARG A 575 3.13 -6.11 59.24
N GLN A 576 1.86 -6.12 59.59
CA GLN A 576 1.36 -5.57 60.85
C GLN A 576 -0.15 -5.74 60.87
N GLN A 577 -0.63 -6.65 61.73
CA GLN A 577 -1.66 -6.41 62.74
C GLN A 577 -2.30 -7.74 63.16
N ARG A 578 -1.98 -8.18 64.38
CA ARG A 578 -3.00 -8.41 65.43
C ARG A 578 -2.32 -8.42 66.81
N PRO A 579 -2.83 -7.65 67.78
CA PRO A 579 -2.50 -7.78 69.19
C PRO A 579 -3.54 -8.65 69.93
N GLY A 580 -3.15 -9.13 71.11
CA GLY A 580 -3.96 -9.91 72.06
C GLY A 580 -3.34 -11.30 72.26
N GLY A 581 -2.82 -11.70 73.42
CA GLY A 581 -3.05 -11.25 74.79
C GLY A 581 -3.54 -12.47 75.57
N GLU A 582 -2.63 -13.02 76.38
CA GLU A 582 -2.71 -14.23 77.23
C GLU A 582 -2.61 -15.61 76.55
#